data_AF-A0A937VGC0-F1
#
_entry.id   AF-A0A937VGC0-F1
#
_cell.length_a   1.000
_cell.length_b   1.000
_cell.length_c   1.000
_cell.angle_alpha   90.00
_cell.angle_beta   90.00
_cell.angle_gamma   90.00
#
_symmetry.space_group_name_H-M   'P 1'
#
loop_
_entity.id
_entity.type
_entity.pdbx_description
1 polymer ?
#
loop_
_entity_poly.entity_id
_entity_poly.type
_entity_poly.pdbx_seq_one_letter_code
_entity_poly.pdbx_strand_id
1 'polypeptide(L)'
;MSELSVEQARGYYEAADPAHDFAHVLRVLRLAERLAVAEGADVAVVRAAALLHDIGRAEEIATGADHAAVAAQRARPILAAAGYSPAQVAAAAQAIAAHRFRQGTPPAPIHCSGCDVSGPATLEACVLYDADKLDAIGAIGVARAYAIAGVCGQRLWAEVAPDYLANKLAAGPHAAHDLTAEHTPVHEMVFKLARL
;
A
#
# COMPACT_ATOMS: atom_id res chain seq x y z
N MET A 1 -23.14 3.42 16.47
CA MET A 1 -21.68 3.64 16.54
C MET A 1 -21.31 4.45 15.31
N SER A 2 -20.60 5.57 15.47
CA SER A 2 -20.11 6.31 14.31
C SER A 2 -18.99 5.47 13.69
N GLU A 3 -19.04 5.24 12.39
CA GLU A 3 -17.95 4.64 11.62
C GLU A 3 -17.26 5.76 10.83
N LEU A 4 -15.98 5.60 10.52
CA LEU A 4 -15.26 6.57 9.68
C LEU A 4 -15.88 6.59 8.28
N SER A 5 -16.40 7.75 7.86
CA SER A 5 -17.00 7.91 6.53
C SER A 5 -15.93 8.14 5.44
N VAL A 6 -16.31 7.88 4.19
CA VAL A 6 -15.45 8.14 3.02
C VAL A 6 -15.16 9.64 2.89
N GLU A 7 -16.14 10.49 3.17
CA GLU A 7 -16.02 11.96 3.12
C GLU A 7 -15.05 12.46 4.20
N GLN A 8 -15.15 11.91 5.41
CA GLN A 8 -14.20 12.21 6.49
C GLN A 8 -12.79 11.79 6.10
N ALA A 9 -12.62 10.58 5.57
CA ALA A 9 -11.34 10.08 5.11
C ALA A 9 -10.75 10.94 3.99
N ARG A 10 -11.56 11.35 3.01
CA ARG A 10 -11.16 12.23 1.91
C ARG A 10 -10.56 13.54 2.42
N GLY A 11 -11.09 14.09 3.51
CA GLY A 11 -10.58 15.30 4.13
C GLY A 11 -9.12 15.22 4.59
N TYR A 12 -8.57 14.01 4.78
CA TYR A 12 -7.16 13.80 5.16
C TYR A 12 -6.20 13.75 3.96
N TYR A 13 -6.70 13.71 2.73
CA TYR A 13 -5.91 13.67 1.50
C TYR A 13 -5.92 15.05 0.84
N GLU A 14 -5.00 15.94 1.24
CA GLU A 14 -4.79 17.23 0.58
C GLU A 14 -4.11 17.02 -0.79
N ALA A 15 -4.61 17.71 -1.84
CA ALA A 15 -4.07 17.82 -3.21
C ALA A 15 -3.12 16.69 -3.66
N ALA A 16 -3.61 15.44 -3.68
CA ALA A 16 -2.83 14.28 -4.09
C ALA A 16 -2.54 14.28 -5.61
N ASP A 17 -1.36 13.79 -5.99
CA ASP A 17 -0.96 13.47 -7.36
C ASP A 17 -1.99 12.53 -8.03
N PRO A 18 -2.39 12.76 -9.30
CA PRO A 18 -3.30 11.89 -10.05
C PRO A 18 -3.01 10.38 -9.97
N ALA A 19 -1.74 9.97 -9.81
CA ALA A 19 -1.39 8.54 -9.71
C ALA A 19 -1.65 7.91 -8.32
N HIS A 20 -1.84 8.75 -7.30
CA HIS A 20 -2.04 8.42 -5.88
C HIS A 20 -3.29 9.12 -5.31
N ASP A 21 -4.23 9.43 -6.19
CA ASP A 21 -5.43 10.17 -5.84
C ASP A 21 -6.35 9.36 -4.91
N PHE A 22 -7.31 10.04 -4.30
CA PHE A 22 -8.30 9.38 -3.45
C PHE A 22 -9.10 8.29 -4.20
N ALA A 23 -9.06 8.25 -5.54
CA ALA A 23 -9.68 7.17 -6.30
C ALA A 23 -8.92 5.84 -6.13
N HIS A 24 -7.60 5.84 -5.92
CA HIS A 24 -6.85 4.65 -5.49
C HIS A 24 -7.41 4.10 -4.18
N VAL A 25 -7.54 4.96 -3.16
CA VAL A 25 -8.10 4.59 -1.85
C VAL A 25 -9.50 3.98 -1.99
N LEU A 26 -10.35 4.53 -2.86
CA LEU A 26 -11.69 3.99 -3.10
C LEU A 26 -11.69 2.62 -3.79
N ARG A 27 -10.75 2.35 -4.71
CA ARG A 27 -10.63 1.04 -5.35
C ARG A 27 -10.12 0.00 -4.37
N VAL A 28 -9.10 0.34 -3.58
CA VAL A 28 -8.58 -0.52 -2.50
C VAL A 28 -9.67 -0.80 -1.48
N LEU A 29 -10.41 0.20 -1.02
CA LEU A 29 -11.52 0.03 -0.08
C LEU A 29 -12.54 -1.00 -0.58
N ARG A 30 -13.03 -0.83 -1.82
CA ARG A 30 -14.05 -1.74 -2.39
C ARG A 30 -13.54 -3.17 -2.50
N LEU A 31 -12.26 -3.35 -2.80
CA LEU A 31 -11.66 -4.67 -2.89
C LEU A 31 -11.43 -5.28 -1.50
N ALA A 32 -10.92 -4.49 -0.56
CA ALA A 32 -10.66 -4.88 0.81
C ALA A 32 -11.94 -5.31 1.54
N GLU A 33 -13.06 -4.60 1.35
CA GLU A 33 -14.36 -5.00 1.93
C GLU A 33 -14.83 -6.36 1.40
N ARG A 34 -14.66 -6.61 0.09
CA ARG A 34 -15.03 -7.89 -0.51
C ARG A 34 -14.16 -9.03 0.01
N LEU A 35 -12.86 -8.80 0.11
CA LEU A 35 -11.91 -9.77 0.65
C LEU A 35 -12.16 -10.02 2.14
N ALA A 36 -12.45 -8.98 2.94
CA ALA A 36 -12.77 -9.12 4.35
C ALA A 36 -13.97 -10.05 4.58
N VAL A 37 -15.04 -9.87 3.79
CA VAL A 37 -16.23 -10.74 3.85
C VAL A 37 -15.90 -12.18 3.43
N ALA A 38 -15.10 -12.36 2.37
CA ALA A 38 -14.75 -13.67 1.86
C ALA A 38 -13.86 -14.47 2.82
N GLU A 39 -12.90 -13.78 3.46
CA GLU A 39 -11.91 -14.38 4.36
C GLU A 39 -12.39 -14.44 5.82
N GLY A 40 -13.46 -13.73 6.17
CA GLY A 40 -13.98 -13.64 7.53
C GLY A 40 -13.20 -12.68 8.45
N ALA A 41 -12.58 -11.65 7.88
CA ALA A 41 -11.90 -10.58 8.63
C ALA A 41 -12.89 -9.57 9.23
N ASP A 42 -12.48 -8.80 10.24
CA ASP A 42 -13.29 -7.68 10.73
C ASP A 42 -13.39 -6.58 9.67
N VAL A 43 -14.56 -6.50 9.02
CA VAL A 43 -14.84 -5.54 7.94
C VAL A 43 -14.66 -4.10 8.40
N ALA A 44 -15.02 -3.76 9.64
CA ALA A 44 -14.89 -2.39 10.14
C ALA A 44 -13.41 -2.00 10.31
N VAL A 45 -12.58 -2.93 10.77
CA VAL A 45 -11.13 -2.74 10.88
C VAL A 45 -10.49 -2.62 9.50
N VAL A 46 -10.83 -3.51 8.56
CA VAL A 46 -10.31 -3.47 7.19
C VAL A 46 -10.70 -2.18 6.48
N ARG A 47 -11.96 -1.77 6.60
CA ARG A 47 -12.47 -0.52 6.02
C ARG A 47 -11.73 0.69 6.58
N ALA A 48 -11.58 0.77 7.90
CA ALA A 48 -10.81 1.81 8.57
C ALA A 48 -9.36 1.87 8.08
N ALA A 49 -8.72 0.71 7.98
CA ALA A 49 -7.34 0.60 7.53
C ALA A 49 -7.19 1.03 6.06
N ALA A 50 -8.06 0.55 5.17
CA ALA A 50 -8.06 0.91 3.75
C ALA A 50 -8.28 2.40 3.52
N LEU A 51 -9.18 3.04 4.26
CA LEU A 51 -9.44 4.48 4.15
C LEU A 51 -8.26 5.37 4.56
N LEU A 52 -7.34 4.85 5.38
CA LEU A 52 -6.28 5.63 6.00
C LEU A 52 -4.87 5.18 5.61
N HIS A 53 -4.70 4.10 4.85
CA HIS A 53 -3.39 3.47 4.65
C HIS A 53 -2.32 4.39 4.02
N ASP A 54 -2.76 5.37 3.22
CA ASP A 54 -1.89 6.26 2.43
C ASP A 54 -1.85 7.73 2.94
N ILE A 55 -2.46 8.04 4.10
CA ILE A 55 -2.48 9.44 4.65
C ILE A 55 -1.09 9.97 5.05
N GLY A 56 -0.05 9.12 4.99
CA GLY A 56 1.34 9.47 5.23
C GLY A 56 2.12 9.90 3.97
N ARG A 57 1.55 9.78 2.77
CA ARG A 57 2.27 10.01 1.49
C ARG A 57 2.82 11.43 1.33
N ALA A 58 2.05 12.44 1.74
CA ALA A 58 2.51 13.82 1.68
C ALA A 58 3.76 14.06 2.55
N GLU A 59 3.83 13.40 3.71
CA GLU A 59 4.98 13.50 4.61
C GLU A 59 6.19 12.72 4.07
N GLU A 60 5.97 11.55 3.45
CA GLU A 60 7.03 10.82 2.73
C GLU A 60 7.67 11.70 1.64
N ILE A 61 6.85 12.37 0.82
CA ILE A 61 7.36 13.29 -0.22
C ILE A 61 8.15 14.45 0.39
N ALA A 62 7.67 15.03 1.50
CA ALA A 62 8.30 16.19 2.12
C ALA A 62 9.56 15.87 2.93
N THR A 63 9.66 14.68 3.52
CA THR A 63 10.67 14.36 4.55
C THR A 63 11.46 13.08 4.30
N GLY A 64 11.00 12.21 3.39
CA GLY A 64 11.52 10.86 3.20
C GLY A 64 11.11 9.87 4.30
N ALA A 65 10.21 10.25 5.21
CA ALA A 65 9.67 9.35 6.22
C ALA A 65 8.86 8.21 5.59
N ASP A 66 8.84 7.05 6.25
CA ASP A 66 8.05 5.89 5.79
C ASP A 66 6.55 6.15 5.89
N HIS A 67 5.87 6.27 4.75
CA HIS A 67 4.46 6.66 4.69
C HIS A 67 3.56 5.70 5.48
N ALA A 68 3.85 4.40 5.47
CA ALA A 68 3.08 3.39 6.19
C ALA A 68 3.17 3.57 7.71
N ALA A 69 4.38 3.84 8.23
CA ALA A 69 4.58 4.12 9.65
C ALA A 69 3.88 5.42 10.08
N VAL A 70 4.03 6.48 9.27
CA VAL A 70 3.36 7.77 9.49
C VAL A 70 1.83 7.60 9.48
N ALA A 71 1.29 6.89 8.48
CA ALA A 71 -0.13 6.62 8.36
C ALA A 71 -0.67 5.82 9.56
N ALA A 72 0.04 4.79 10.00
CA ALA A 72 -0.33 4.00 11.17
C ALA A 72 -0.36 4.85 12.45
N GLN A 73 0.61 5.75 12.62
CA GLN A 73 0.64 6.67 13.76
C GLN A 73 -0.52 7.66 13.72
N ARG A 74 -0.80 8.26 12.56
CA ARG A 74 -1.89 9.23 12.35
C ARG A 74 -3.28 8.60 12.45
N ALA A 75 -3.44 7.34 12.05
CA ALA A 75 -4.72 6.63 12.10
C ALA A 75 -5.23 6.43 13.53
N ARG A 76 -4.33 6.24 14.51
CA ARG A 76 -4.71 5.97 15.91
C ARG A 76 -5.66 7.02 16.52
N PRO A 77 -5.30 8.32 16.57
CA PRO A 77 -6.20 9.34 17.10
C PRO A 77 -7.46 9.54 16.26
N ILE A 78 -7.39 9.37 14.93
CA ILE A 78 -8.55 9.49 14.03
C ILE A 78 -9.59 8.42 14.35
N LEU A 79 -9.17 7.17 14.45
CA LEU A 79 -10.06 6.05 14.73
C LEU A 79 -10.60 6.07 16.16
N ALA A 80 -9.78 6.47 17.14
CA ALA A 80 -10.26 6.67 18.50
C ALA A 80 -11.36 7.74 18.58
N ALA A 81 -11.18 8.88 17.88
CA ALA A 81 -12.18 9.94 17.81
C ALA A 81 -13.44 9.52 17.05
N ALA A 82 -13.31 8.63 16.07
CA ALA A 82 -14.44 8.04 15.34
C ALA A 82 -15.21 7.00 16.16
N GLY A 83 -14.72 6.58 17.33
CA GLY A 83 -15.44 5.67 18.24
C GLY A 83 -15.07 4.19 18.11
N TYR A 84 -13.96 3.86 17.45
CA TYR A 84 -13.44 2.49 17.40
C TYR A 84 -12.88 2.07 18.77
N SER A 85 -13.04 0.79 19.11
CA SER A 85 -12.45 0.24 20.33
C SER A 85 -10.92 0.25 20.29
N PRO A 86 -10.21 0.26 21.44
CA PRO A 86 -8.75 0.18 21.45
C PRO A 86 -8.18 -1.01 20.67
N ALA A 87 -8.89 -2.14 20.67
CA ALA A 87 -8.50 -3.34 19.91
C ALA A 87 -8.61 -3.10 18.39
N GLN A 88 -9.71 -2.51 17.92
CA GLN A 88 -9.90 -2.18 16.51
C GLN A 88 -8.90 -1.12 16.03
N VAL A 89 -8.61 -0.11 16.86
CA VAL A 89 -7.59 0.90 16.57
C VAL A 89 -6.21 0.26 16.42
N ALA A 90 -5.85 -0.67 17.32
CA ALA A 90 -4.58 -1.38 17.25
C ALA A 90 -4.48 -2.25 15.98
N ALA A 91 -5.53 -3.01 15.67
CA ALA A 91 -5.59 -3.87 14.49
C ALA A 91 -5.50 -3.07 13.18
N ALA A 92 -6.25 -1.96 13.06
CA ALA A 92 -6.19 -1.10 11.88
C ALA A 92 -4.82 -0.44 11.71
N ALA A 93 -4.22 0.06 12.80
CA ALA A 93 -2.88 0.63 12.75
C ALA A 93 -1.81 -0.40 12.37
N GLN A 94 -1.95 -1.66 12.82
CA GLN A 94 -1.08 -2.76 12.42
C GLN A 94 -1.23 -3.09 10.94
N ALA A 95 -2.47 -3.19 10.44
CA ALA A 95 -2.75 -3.41 9.02
C ALA A 95 -2.12 -2.30 8.16
N ILE A 96 -2.30 -1.04 8.55
CA ILE A 96 -1.67 0.11 7.88
C ILE A 96 -0.14 0.03 7.96
N ALA A 97 0.46 -0.32 9.08
CA ALA A 97 1.93 -0.42 9.14
C ALA A 97 2.49 -1.53 8.22
N ALA A 98 1.70 -2.59 7.98
CA ALA A 98 2.08 -3.78 7.24
C ALA A 98 1.77 -3.74 5.73
N HIS A 99 1.00 -2.76 5.24
CA HIS A 99 0.46 -2.81 3.86
C HIS A 99 1.51 -2.66 2.75
N ARG A 100 2.74 -2.23 3.04
CA ARG A 100 3.76 -1.98 2.02
C ARG A 100 4.57 -3.22 1.63
N PHE A 101 5.12 -3.18 0.42
CA PHE A 101 6.18 -4.11 0.01
C PHE A 101 7.47 -3.79 0.81
N ARG A 102 7.93 -4.67 1.71
CA ARG A 102 9.20 -4.53 2.46
C ARG A 102 10.08 -5.79 2.41
N GLN A 103 11.38 -5.66 2.72
CA GLN A 103 12.39 -6.69 2.49
C GLN A 103 12.12 -7.98 3.30
N GLY A 104 12.43 -9.14 2.72
CA GLY A 104 12.33 -10.45 3.38
C GLY A 104 11.96 -11.59 2.43
N THR A 105 12.39 -12.81 2.76
CA THR A 105 11.93 -14.06 2.13
C THR A 105 10.42 -14.24 2.34
N PRO A 106 9.67 -14.75 1.35
CA PRO A 106 8.27 -15.08 1.55
C PRO A 106 8.13 -16.19 2.61
N PRO A 107 7.40 -15.99 3.72
CA PRO A 107 7.10 -17.07 4.64
C PRO A 107 5.91 -17.91 4.13
N ALA A 108 5.83 -19.11 4.69
CA ALA A 108 4.81 -20.12 4.44
C ALA A 108 3.37 -19.58 4.69
N PRO A 109 2.33 -20.31 4.25
CA PRO A 109 0.99 -19.75 4.08
C PRO A 109 0.43 -19.25 5.43
N ILE A 110 -0.22 -18.09 5.40
CA ILE A 110 -0.74 -17.28 6.53
C ILE A 110 0.26 -16.26 7.12
N HIS A 111 1.28 -15.82 6.37
CA HIS A 111 2.19 -14.76 6.81
C HIS A 111 2.42 -13.68 5.74
N CYS A 112 2.02 -12.44 6.03
CA CYS A 112 2.34 -11.27 5.23
C CYS A 112 3.87 -11.16 5.11
N SER A 113 4.39 -11.41 3.91
CA SER A 113 5.81 -11.64 3.61
C SER A 113 6.71 -10.40 3.67
N GLY A 114 6.28 -9.33 4.32
CA GLY A 114 6.97 -8.04 4.29
C GLY A 114 6.61 -7.10 5.43
N CYS A 115 5.98 -7.58 6.50
CA CYS A 115 5.68 -6.76 7.67
C CYS A 115 6.81 -6.86 8.71
N ASP A 116 7.58 -5.78 8.91
CA ASP A 116 8.49 -5.58 10.06
C ASP A 116 7.73 -5.34 11.38
N VAL A 117 6.43 -5.67 11.42
CA VAL A 117 5.64 -5.50 12.63
C VAL A 117 5.89 -6.74 13.50
N SER A 118 6.50 -6.53 14.66
CA SER A 118 6.71 -7.59 15.67
C SER A 118 5.39 -8.25 16.06
N GLY A 119 5.07 -9.39 15.43
CA GLY A 119 3.87 -10.19 15.72
C GLY A 119 3.35 -10.95 14.48
N PRO A 120 2.51 -11.98 14.67
CA PRO A 120 1.83 -12.63 13.56
C PRO A 120 0.94 -11.61 12.82
N ALA A 121 0.93 -11.67 11.48
CA ALA A 121 0.04 -10.85 10.66
C ALA A 121 -1.42 -11.16 11.02
N THR A 122 -2.23 -10.12 11.26
CA THR A 122 -3.67 -10.30 11.44
C THR A 122 -4.33 -10.55 10.09
N LEU A 123 -5.51 -11.15 10.10
CA LEU A 123 -6.26 -11.40 8.88
C LEU A 123 -6.59 -10.09 8.14
N GLU A 124 -6.90 -9.02 8.89
CA GLU A 124 -7.17 -7.68 8.36
C GLU A 124 -5.93 -7.07 7.68
N ALA A 125 -4.73 -7.34 8.19
CA ALA A 125 -3.48 -6.90 7.58
C ALA A 125 -3.23 -7.61 6.25
N CYS A 126 -3.48 -8.93 6.18
CA CYS A 126 -3.40 -9.69 4.93
C CYS A 126 -4.41 -9.18 3.90
N VAL A 127 -5.67 -8.97 4.32
CA VAL A 127 -6.73 -8.46 3.44
C VAL A 127 -6.38 -7.08 2.87
N LEU A 128 -5.91 -6.14 3.70
CA LEU A 128 -5.50 -4.83 3.21
C LEU A 128 -4.31 -4.92 2.26
N TYR A 129 -3.32 -5.73 2.61
CA TYR A 129 -2.13 -5.94 1.77
C TYR A 129 -2.54 -6.44 0.38
N ASP A 130 -3.35 -7.51 0.32
CA ASP A 130 -3.81 -8.10 -0.93
C ASP A 130 -4.64 -7.11 -1.76
N ALA A 131 -5.56 -6.37 -1.11
CA ALA A 131 -6.37 -5.36 -1.78
C ALA A 131 -5.52 -4.24 -2.42
N ASP A 132 -4.51 -3.76 -1.72
CA ASP A 132 -3.56 -2.76 -2.24
C ASP A 132 -2.74 -3.32 -3.42
N LYS A 133 -2.27 -4.57 -3.31
CA LYS A 133 -1.39 -5.15 -4.34
C LYS A 133 -2.16 -5.49 -5.61
N LEU A 134 -3.41 -5.90 -5.47
CA LEU A 134 -4.30 -6.12 -6.60
C LEU A 134 -4.62 -4.83 -7.37
N ASP A 135 -4.69 -3.66 -6.73
CA ASP A 135 -4.84 -2.36 -7.43
C ASP A 135 -3.57 -1.92 -8.18
N ALA A 136 -2.42 -2.51 -7.85
CA ALA A 136 -1.14 -2.25 -8.49
C ALA A 136 -0.89 -3.08 -9.76
N ILE A 137 -1.78 -4.03 -10.09
CA ILE A 137 -1.70 -4.88 -11.29
C ILE A 137 -2.94 -4.74 -12.20
N GLY A 138 -3.01 -5.56 -13.25
CA GLY A 138 -4.09 -5.52 -14.23
C GLY A 138 -4.11 -4.20 -15.03
N ALA A 139 -5.26 -3.88 -15.63
CA ALA A 139 -5.38 -2.73 -16.52
C ALA A 139 -5.05 -1.39 -15.83
N ILE A 140 -5.51 -1.20 -14.58
CA ILE A 140 -5.21 0.00 -13.80
C ILE A 140 -3.74 0.06 -13.40
N GLY A 141 -3.17 -1.05 -12.92
CA GLY A 141 -1.74 -1.12 -12.60
C GLY A 141 -0.84 -0.77 -13.78
N VAL A 142 -1.15 -1.31 -14.97
CA VAL A 142 -0.47 -0.96 -16.23
C VAL A 142 -0.59 0.53 -16.51
N ALA A 143 -1.81 1.08 -16.52
CA ALA A 143 -2.02 2.51 -16.81
C ALA A 143 -1.27 3.42 -15.83
N ARG A 144 -1.31 3.12 -14.53
CA ARG A 144 -0.60 3.88 -13.50
C ARG A 144 0.92 3.84 -13.67
N ALA A 145 1.48 2.66 -13.96
CA ALA A 145 2.92 2.52 -14.18
C ALA A 145 3.39 3.40 -15.35
N TYR A 146 2.65 3.42 -16.46
CA TYR A 146 2.96 4.27 -17.60
C TYR A 146 2.73 5.77 -17.34
N ALA A 147 1.71 6.14 -16.56
CA ALA A 147 1.47 7.54 -16.20
C ALA A 147 2.62 8.11 -15.34
N ILE A 148 3.07 7.35 -14.33
CA ILE A 148 4.22 7.73 -13.48
C ILE A 148 5.49 7.82 -14.33
N ALA A 149 5.75 6.84 -15.20
CA ALA A 149 6.89 6.89 -16.11
C ALA A 149 6.88 8.14 -17.01
N GLY A 150 5.70 8.57 -17.48
CA GLY A 150 5.54 9.82 -18.22
C GLY A 150 5.93 11.06 -17.40
N VAL A 151 5.51 11.14 -16.14
CA VAL A 151 5.90 12.23 -15.22
C VAL A 151 7.41 12.21 -14.93
N CYS A 152 8.00 11.03 -14.79
CA CYS A 152 9.42 10.84 -14.53
C CYS A 152 10.30 10.95 -15.79
N GLY A 153 9.73 11.12 -16.99
CA GLY A 153 10.50 11.17 -18.24
C GLY A 153 11.18 9.84 -18.61
N GLN A 154 10.64 8.72 -18.12
CA GLN A 154 11.18 7.38 -18.36
C GLN A 154 10.77 6.84 -19.74
N ARG A 155 11.55 5.88 -20.24
CA ARG A 155 11.17 5.14 -21.46
C ARG A 155 9.97 4.24 -21.19
N LEU A 156 9.18 3.99 -22.24
CA LEU A 156 8.05 3.06 -22.17
C LEU A 156 8.49 1.60 -22.01
N TRP A 157 9.70 1.28 -22.49
CA TRP A 157 10.22 -0.08 -22.53
C TRP A 157 11.75 -0.09 -22.53
N ALA A 158 12.32 -1.08 -21.86
CA ALA A 158 13.72 -1.48 -21.92
C ALA A 158 13.80 -2.97 -21.60
N GLU A 159 14.84 -3.64 -22.07
CA GLU A 159 15.09 -5.05 -21.75
C GLU A 159 15.36 -5.20 -20.25
N VAL A 160 14.70 -6.17 -19.62
CA VAL A 160 14.89 -6.46 -18.19
C VAL A 160 15.97 -7.52 -18.06
N ALA A 161 17.08 -7.16 -17.42
CA ALA A 161 18.18 -8.09 -17.19
C ALA A 161 17.70 -9.28 -16.32
N PRO A 162 18.18 -10.53 -16.58
CA PRO A 162 17.76 -11.71 -15.83
C PRO A 162 18.02 -11.61 -14.31
N ASP A 163 19.03 -10.86 -13.90
CA ASP A 163 19.42 -10.62 -12.50
C ASP A 163 18.74 -9.39 -11.87
N TYR A 164 17.90 -8.66 -12.63
CA TYR A 164 17.22 -7.44 -12.16
C TYR A 164 16.52 -7.65 -10.81
N LEU A 165 15.72 -8.72 -10.68
CA LEU A 165 14.96 -8.97 -9.47
C LEU A 165 15.88 -9.22 -8.26
N ALA A 166 16.94 -10.02 -8.44
CA ALA A 166 17.91 -10.29 -7.38
C ALA A 166 18.61 -8.99 -6.94
N ASN A 167 19.01 -8.16 -7.90
CA ASN A 167 19.66 -6.87 -7.66
C ASN A 167 18.72 -5.88 -6.96
N LYS A 168 17.46 -5.77 -7.40
CA LYS A 168 16.47 -4.88 -6.79
C LYS A 168 16.10 -5.30 -5.36
N LEU A 169 15.99 -6.60 -5.11
CA LEU A 169 15.76 -7.12 -3.76
C LEU A 169 16.93 -6.81 -2.82
N ALA A 170 18.17 -6.92 -3.31
CA ALA A 170 19.36 -6.57 -2.54
C ALA A 170 19.48 -5.06 -2.27
N ALA A 171 19.09 -4.21 -3.23
CA ALA A 171 19.16 -2.75 -3.12
C ALA A 171 18.02 -2.14 -2.26
N GLY A 172 16.90 -2.83 -2.12
CA GLY A 172 15.71 -2.36 -1.41
C GLY A 172 14.77 -1.49 -2.26
N PRO A 173 13.53 -1.25 -1.79
CA PRO A 173 12.54 -0.45 -2.51
C PRO A 173 12.95 1.03 -2.60
N HIS A 174 12.68 1.66 -3.75
CA HIS A 174 12.98 3.08 -4.04
C HIS A 174 14.47 3.44 -4.07
N ALA A 175 15.32 2.50 -4.48
CA ALA A 175 16.72 2.83 -4.72
C ALA A 175 16.83 3.82 -5.90
N ALA A 176 17.87 4.66 -5.89
CA ALA A 176 18.08 5.73 -6.87
C ALA A 176 18.03 5.27 -8.34
N HIS A 177 18.19 3.97 -8.60
CA HIS A 177 18.07 3.36 -9.92
C HIS A 177 16.62 3.33 -10.46
N ASP A 178 15.59 3.33 -9.60
CA ASP A 178 14.17 3.31 -9.97
C ASP A 178 13.69 4.63 -10.63
N LEU A 179 14.50 5.69 -10.56
CA LEU A 179 14.23 7.00 -11.16
C LEU A 179 15.11 7.30 -12.38
N THR A 180 15.91 6.32 -12.81
CA THR A 180 16.76 6.48 -14.00
C THR A 180 15.94 6.31 -15.27
N ALA A 181 16.41 6.89 -16.38
CA ALA A 181 15.78 6.75 -17.70
C ALA A 181 15.78 5.29 -18.22
N GLU A 182 16.60 4.42 -17.63
CA GLU A 182 16.70 2.99 -17.98
C GLU A 182 15.67 2.14 -17.20
N HIS A 183 15.15 2.63 -16.06
CA HIS A 183 14.02 1.99 -15.39
C HIS A 183 12.72 2.35 -16.12
N THR A 184 11.87 1.33 -16.33
CA THR A 184 10.66 1.45 -17.15
C THR A 184 9.48 0.76 -16.47
N PRO A 185 8.24 1.03 -16.91
CA PRO A 185 7.04 0.33 -16.40
C PRO A 185 7.14 -1.20 -16.44
N VAL A 186 7.90 -1.75 -17.38
CA VAL A 186 8.14 -3.21 -17.49
C VAL A 186 8.94 -3.74 -16.30
N HIS A 187 10.01 -3.05 -15.92
CA HIS A 187 10.81 -3.38 -14.73
C HIS A 187 9.95 -3.34 -13.47
N GLU A 188 9.12 -2.30 -13.34
CA GLU A 188 8.20 -2.15 -12.21
C GLU A 188 7.17 -3.28 -12.15
N MET A 189 6.63 -3.69 -13.29
CA MET A 189 5.67 -4.79 -13.34
C MET A 189 6.31 -6.15 -13.02
N VAL A 190 7.53 -6.42 -13.53
CA VAL A 190 8.30 -7.63 -13.19
C VAL A 190 8.53 -7.70 -11.69
N PHE A 191 8.94 -6.59 -11.06
CA PHE A 191 9.13 -6.54 -9.61
C PHE A 191 7.83 -6.80 -8.84
N LYS A 192 6.73 -6.14 -9.21
CA LYS A 192 5.43 -6.29 -8.54
C LYS A 192 4.87 -7.71 -8.65
N LEU A 193 4.90 -8.29 -9.84
CA LEU A 193 4.38 -9.65 -10.09
C LEU A 193 5.19 -10.73 -9.36
N ALA A 194 6.49 -10.52 -9.15
CA ALA A 194 7.31 -11.44 -8.38
C ALA A 194 7.04 -11.40 -6.86
N ARG A 195 6.17 -10.49 -6.40
CA ARG A 195 5.87 -10.24 -4.98
C ARG A 195 4.41 -10.49 -4.60
N LEU A 196 3.60 -10.94 -5.55
CA LEU A 196 2.26 -11.48 -5.34
C LEU A 196 2.34 -12.98 -5.08
#